data_AF-M0CGL7-F1
#
_entry.id   AF-M0CGL7-F1
#
_cell.length_a   1.000
_cell.length_b   1.000
_cell.length_c   1.000
_cell.angle_alpha   90.00
_cell.angle_beta   90.00
_cell.angle_gamma   90.00
#
_symmetry.space_group_name_H-M   'P 1'
#
loop_
_entity.id
_entity.type
_entity.pdbx_description
1 polymer ?
#
loop_
_entity_poly.entity_id
_entity_poly.type
_entity_poly.pdbx_seq_one_letter_code
_entity_poly.pdbx_strand_id
1 'polypeptide(L)'
;MTGGLIEQGEFNSDATFLKAYYATLLTLYGEERTFSEVIRYRHEEDDATAFVGSREESQVLMFDIDRSMVTELLDKVFQKETPLFRDLQFSLLYRRLWDRLFFQEEALEHAFSVTPFYRALIAVDYLFSMGSDGPDSLFEASVNDIAARLPSLLPSRDRRLGLLDYDDGKISTYETLLDEYGDSLKAIIEECTDGDSVRQFAEHVFVHSLKHGLASWAAEYSAGGGDFEAWYDVNFVETNGETVEIGIYDSIQGGAGVSREVFDDLRELSDTELLSGLAKQASCHIGATEETLVSLLEEYSGEYVFDLAQTSEIASGRDVSEFNDAFQSLGADFSYARYDDVKPLLHRRLNRIAETREMARFYSVVAETYTTVKEQLNRTPRPVDLVFALEDRTFFDTRVRETYRRFANRRSQRRDLSELAERIEEVTKQCIHACPDCLKRDSCTHQYRYQEQMLDRRLLARSLASLDGGK
;
A
#
# COMPACT_ATOMS: atom_id res chain seq x y z
N MET A 1 26.97 -7.06 -12.59
CA MET A 1 25.79 -7.25 -11.73
C MET A 1 24.81 -6.10 -11.96
N THR A 2 23.55 -6.42 -12.28
CA THR A 2 22.33 -5.56 -12.26
C THR A 2 22.44 -4.07 -12.65
N GLY A 3 23.32 -3.70 -13.57
CA GLY A 3 23.57 -2.29 -13.90
C GLY A 3 24.22 -1.48 -12.76
N GLY A 4 24.84 -2.15 -11.78
CA GLY A 4 25.51 -1.55 -10.62
C GLY A 4 24.70 -1.55 -9.32
N LEU A 5 23.41 -1.93 -9.34
CA LEU A 5 22.56 -1.87 -8.14
C LEU A 5 22.96 -2.89 -7.07
N ILE A 6 23.32 -4.10 -7.48
CA ILE A 6 23.81 -5.17 -6.59
C ILE A 6 25.29 -5.31 -6.88
N GLU A 7 26.15 -4.96 -5.93
CA GLU A 7 27.60 -5.02 -6.11
C GLU A 7 28.13 -6.44 -5.98
N GLN A 8 27.55 -7.20 -5.04
CA GLN A 8 27.99 -8.54 -4.71
C GLN A 8 26.84 -9.39 -4.16
N GLY A 9 26.89 -10.69 -4.47
CA GLY A 9 26.15 -11.74 -3.77
C GLY A 9 27.14 -12.67 -3.08
N GLU A 10 27.00 -12.90 -1.78
CA GLU A 10 27.83 -13.84 -1.01
C GLU A 10 26.99 -14.93 -0.37
N PHE A 11 27.49 -16.16 -0.38
CA PHE A 11 26.88 -17.28 0.33
C PHE A 11 27.68 -17.64 1.58
N ASN A 12 26.99 -17.70 2.71
CA ASN A 12 27.53 -18.19 3.96
C ASN A 12 26.77 -19.46 4.40
N SER A 13 27.48 -20.58 4.47
CA SER A 13 26.90 -21.87 4.83
C SER A 13 26.62 -22.03 6.33
N ASP A 14 27.33 -21.27 7.17
CA ASP A 14 27.33 -21.40 8.63
C ASP A 14 27.12 -20.04 9.29
N ALA A 15 26.16 -19.27 8.78
CA ALA A 15 25.85 -17.97 9.35
C ALA A 15 25.15 -18.13 10.71
N THR A 16 25.61 -17.37 11.69
CA THR A 16 24.97 -17.25 13.00
C THR A 16 24.45 -15.83 13.14
N PHE A 17 23.16 -15.67 13.39
CA PHE A 17 22.57 -14.37 13.66
C PHE A 17 21.68 -14.42 14.90
N LEU A 18 21.52 -13.27 15.54
CA LEU A 18 20.66 -13.11 16.71
C LEU A 18 19.36 -12.45 16.28
N LYS A 19 18.26 -13.17 16.38
CA LYS A 19 16.92 -12.62 16.20
C LYS A 19 16.48 -12.01 17.52
N ALA A 20 16.41 -10.68 17.60
CA ALA A 20 16.12 -9.95 18.82
C ALA A 20 14.68 -9.40 18.83
N TYR A 21 13.98 -9.59 19.94
CA TYR A 21 12.68 -9.01 20.24
C TYR A 21 12.84 -7.99 21.38
N TYR A 22 12.42 -6.75 21.16
CA TYR A 22 12.51 -5.70 22.19
C TYR A 22 11.19 -5.46 22.95
N ALA A 23 10.07 -5.93 22.40
CA ALA A 23 8.77 -5.87 23.05
C ALA A 23 7.79 -6.89 22.48
N THR A 24 6.79 -7.28 23.28
CA THR A 24 5.58 -7.98 22.83
C THR A 24 4.39 -7.05 22.89
N LEU A 25 3.61 -6.98 21.81
CA LEU A 25 2.31 -6.33 21.81
C LEU A 25 1.25 -7.32 22.26
N LEU A 26 0.66 -7.10 23.43
CA LEU A 26 -0.48 -7.87 23.92
C LEU A 26 -1.76 -7.09 23.63
N THR A 27 -2.70 -7.69 22.91
CA THR A 27 -4.04 -7.12 22.73
C THR A 27 -5.08 -8.04 23.37
N LEU A 28 -5.86 -7.51 24.30
CA LEU A 28 -6.94 -8.20 24.99
C LEU A 28 -8.29 -7.68 24.48
N TYR A 29 -9.17 -8.62 24.16
CA TYR A 29 -10.53 -8.35 23.69
C TYR A 29 -11.51 -8.53 24.85
N GLY A 30 -12.01 -7.42 25.38
CA GLY A 30 -13.13 -7.42 26.34
C GLY A 30 -14.48 -7.22 25.64
N GLU A 31 -15.57 -7.55 26.32
CA GLU A 31 -16.94 -7.33 25.82
C GLU A 31 -17.25 -5.85 25.58
N GLU A 32 -16.67 -4.94 26.37
CA GLU A 32 -16.92 -3.50 26.30
C GLU A 32 -15.70 -2.68 25.88
N ARG A 33 -14.47 -3.21 26.02
CA ARG A 33 -13.24 -2.46 25.74
C ARG A 33 -12.15 -3.37 25.18
N THR A 34 -11.44 -2.87 24.17
CA THR A 34 -10.19 -3.47 23.67
C THR A 34 -9.02 -2.77 24.34
N PHE A 35 -8.06 -3.55 24.85
CA PHE A 35 -6.86 -3.04 25.49
C PHE A 35 -5.65 -3.52 24.72
N SER A 36 -4.67 -2.65 24.43
CA SER A 36 -3.37 -3.09 23.97
C SER A 36 -2.27 -2.51 24.83
N GLU A 37 -1.29 -3.34 25.17
CA GLU A 37 -0.13 -2.92 25.94
C GLU A 37 1.14 -3.46 25.31
N VAL A 38 2.16 -2.61 25.29
CA VAL A 38 3.49 -2.96 24.80
C VAL A 38 4.31 -3.45 25.99
N ILE A 39 4.42 -4.76 26.13
CA ILE A 39 5.25 -5.40 27.15
C ILE A 39 6.71 -5.28 26.69
N ARG A 40 7.41 -4.28 27.21
CA ARG A 40 8.85 -4.06 26.97
C ARG A 40 9.66 -4.97 27.89
N TYR A 41 10.67 -5.62 27.34
CA TYR A 41 11.58 -6.42 28.16
C TYR A 41 12.59 -5.51 28.84
N ARG A 42 12.86 -5.74 30.13
CA ARG A 42 13.83 -4.96 30.91
C ARG A 42 14.72 -5.86 31.75
N HIS A 43 15.97 -5.43 31.95
CA HIS A 43 16.91 -6.09 32.84
C HIS A 43 16.53 -5.78 34.30
N GLU A 44 16.49 -6.81 35.15
CA GLU A 44 16.07 -6.65 36.56
C GLU A 44 17.04 -5.78 37.39
N GLU A 45 18.32 -5.75 37.01
CA GLU A 45 19.37 -5.09 37.79
C GLU A 45 19.44 -3.57 37.57
N ASP A 46 19.20 -3.10 36.34
CA ASP A 46 19.39 -1.70 35.93
C ASP A 46 18.18 -1.08 35.23
N ASP A 47 17.08 -1.82 35.07
CA ASP A 47 15.85 -1.41 34.37
C ASP A 47 16.09 -1.00 32.90
N ALA A 48 17.27 -1.32 32.34
CA ALA A 48 17.57 -1.04 30.94
C ALA A 48 16.75 -1.94 30.01
N THR A 49 16.48 -1.46 28.79
CA THR A 49 15.79 -2.26 27.76
C THR A 49 16.55 -3.56 27.51
N ALA A 50 15.89 -4.68 27.75
CA ALA A 50 16.40 -6.00 27.41
C ALA A 50 15.93 -6.41 26.02
N PHE A 51 16.71 -7.26 25.36
CA PHE A 51 16.32 -7.93 24.14
C PHE A 51 16.18 -9.43 24.43
N VAL A 52 15.02 -9.99 24.13
CA VAL A 52 14.86 -11.45 24.12
C VAL A 52 15.35 -11.92 22.76
N GLY A 53 16.44 -12.68 22.76
CA GLY A 53 17.09 -13.16 21.55
C GLY A 53 16.89 -14.65 21.33
N SER A 54 16.69 -15.06 20.08
CA SER A 54 16.94 -16.43 19.63
C SER A 54 18.20 -16.44 18.78
N ARG A 55 19.12 -17.37 19.06
CA ARG A 55 20.29 -17.60 18.20
C ARG A 55 19.85 -18.52 17.08
N GLU A 56 20.02 -18.04 15.86
CA GLU A 56 19.65 -18.74 14.64
C GLU A 56 20.93 -19.19 13.92
N GLU A 57 20.96 -20.44 13.46
CA GLU A 57 22.02 -20.98 12.62
C GLU A 57 21.41 -21.41 11.29
N SER A 58 21.80 -20.74 10.21
CA SER A 58 21.22 -21.01 8.88
C SER A 58 22.22 -20.71 7.76
N GLN A 59 21.82 -21.09 6.56
CA GLN A 59 22.48 -20.73 5.32
C GLN A 59 21.93 -19.38 4.84
N VAL A 60 22.81 -18.42 4.54
CA VAL A 60 22.44 -17.04 4.21
C VAL A 60 23.04 -16.63 2.88
N LEU A 61 22.25 -15.93 2.08
CA LEU A 61 22.70 -15.14 0.95
C LEU A 61 22.67 -13.67 1.31
N MET A 62 23.83 -13.04 1.21
CA MET A 62 24.03 -11.61 1.44
C MET A 62 24.14 -10.89 0.10
N PHE A 63 23.44 -9.77 -0.03
CA PHE A 63 23.48 -8.89 -1.18
C PHE A 63 23.91 -7.49 -0.73
N ASP A 64 24.97 -6.99 -1.36
CA ASP A 64 25.43 -5.61 -1.15
C ASP A 64 24.76 -4.71 -2.18
N ILE A 65 23.95 -3.78 -1.70
CA ILE A 65 23.22 -2.83 -2.54
C ILE A 65 23.96 -1.48 -2.52
N ASP A 66 24.37 -0.99 -3.69
CA ASP A 66 25.05 0.32 -3.81
C ASP A 66 24.06 1.44 -3.49
N ARG A 67 24.30 2.17 -2.40
CA ARG A 67 23.44 3.25 -1.94
C ARG A 67 23.45 4.45 -2.89
N SER A 68 24.57 4.71 -3.55
CA SER A 68 24.68 5.78 -4.54
C SER A 68 23.76 5.52 -5.73
N MET A 69 23.71 4.26 -6.18
CA MET A 69 22.79 3.81 -7.23
C MET A 69 21.32 3.87 -6.78
N VAL A 70 21.01 3.50 -5.54
CA VAL A 70 19.66 3.68 -4.98
C VAL A 70 19.25 5.15 -5.04
N THR A 71 20.13 6.06 -4.64
CA THR A 71 19.90 7.51 -4.68
C THR A 71 19.66 7.98 -6.11
N GLU A 72 20.51 7.60 -7.06
CA GLU A 72 20.35 7.98 -8.47
C GLU A 72 19.03 7.48 -9.08
N LEU A 73 18.61 6.26 -8.74
CA LEU A 73 17.35 5.68 -9.23
C LEU A 73 16.16 6.44 -8.67
N LEU A 74 16.15 6.65 -7.36
CA LEU A 74 15.11 7.38 -6.71
C LEU A 74 15.05 8.83 -7.26
N ASP A 75 16.16 9.47 -7.63
CA ASP A 75 16.14 10.83 -8.20
C ASP A 75 15.41 10.87 -9.56
N LYS A 76 15.48 9.77 -10.31
CA LYS A 76 14.79 9.64 -11.60
C LYS A 76 13.29 9.40 -11.42
N VAL A 77 12.91 8.52 -10.47
CA VAL A 77 11.53 7.98 -10.39
C VAL A 77 10.65 8.62 -9.33
N PHE A 78 11.23 9.26 -8.31
CA PHE A 78 10.53 9.79 -7.14
C PHE A 78 10.49 11.32 -7.17
N GLN A 79 9.58 11.87 -7.99
CA GLN A 79 9.40 13.30 -8.19
C GLN A 79 8.21 13.84 -7.39
N LYS A 80 8.33 15.06 -6.84
CA LYS A 80 7.34 15.67 -5.92
C LYS A 80 5.95 15.83 -6.53
N GLU A 81 5.88 16.06 -7.84
CA GLU A 81 4.65 16.31 -8.58
C GLU A 81 3.87 15.02 -8.87
N THR A 82 4.42 13.84 -8.54
CA THR A 82 3.81 12.56 -8.87
C THR A 82 2.91 12.03 -7.75
N PRO A 83 1.85 11.27 -8.08
CA PRO A 83 1.03 10.58 -7.07
C PRO A 83 1.81 9.65 -6.15
N LEU A 84 2.94 9.11 -6.62
CA LEU A 84 3.82 8.25 -5.84
C LEU A 84 4.44 9.01 -4.66
N PHE A 85 4.88 10.26 -4.86
CA PHE A 85 5.40 11.09 -3.79
C PHE A 85 4.37 11.28 -2.69
N ARG A 86 3.15 11.64 -3.08
CA ARG A 86 2.07 11.88 -2.14
C ARG A 86 1.63 10.62 -1.40
N ASP A 87 1.55 9.49 -2.08
CA ASP A 87 1.26 8.20 -1.45
C ASP A 87 2.34 7.81 -0.43
N LEU A 88 3.63 8.10 -0.70
CA LEU A 88 4.71 7.87 0.28
C LEU A 88 4.70 8.87 1.44
N GLN A 89 4.28 10.13 1.23
CA GLN A 89 4.05 11.06 2.34
C GLN A 89 3.00 10.51 3.31
N PHE A 90 1.89 9.99 2.79
CA PHE A 90 0.86 9.35 3.61
C PHE A 90 1.34 8.06 4.28
N SER A 91 2.22 7.30 3.61
CA SER A 91 2.84 6.10 4.20
C SER A 91 3.79 6.44 5.34
N LEU A 92 4.56 7.54 5.22
CA LEU A 92 5.39 8.08 6.28
C LEU A 92 4.54 8.56 7.46
N LEU A 93 3.44 9.28 7.19
CA LEU A 93 2.46 9.66 8.21
C LEU A 93 1.96 8.42 8.96
N TYR A 94 1.52 7.38 8.24
CA TYR A 94 1.03 6.16 8.86
C TYR A 94 2.09 5.49 9.75
N ARG A 95 3.33 5.41 9.29
CA ARG A 95 4.46 4.91 10.09
C ARG A 95 4.65 5.74 11.37
N ARG A 96 4.63 7.07 11.28
CA ARG A 96 4.84 7.95 12.43
C ARG A 96 3.69 7.93 13.43
N LEU A 97 2.46 7.68 13.01
CA LEU A 97 1.35 7.42 13.92
C LEU A 97 1.61 6.15 14.77
N TRP A 98 2.18 5.11 14.17
CA TRP A 98 2.61 3.93 14.92
C TRP A 98 3.80 4.24 15.83
N ASP A 99 4.90 4.76 15.27
CA ASP A 99 6.15 4.94 15.99
C ASP A 99 6.02 5.94 17.15
N ARG A 100 5.41 7.11 16.92
CA ARG A 100 5.33 8.19 17.91
C ARG A 100 4.08 8.08 18.77
N LEU A 101 2.89 8.12 18.16
CA LEU A 101 1.64 8.18 18.93
C LEU A 101 1.23 6.85 19.57
N PHE A 102 1.54 5.71 18.96
CA PHE A 102 1.22 4.41 19.54
C PHE A 102 2.36 3.87 20.43
N PHE A 103 3.59 3.74 19.91
CA PHE A 103 4.67 3.06 20.63
C PHE A 103 5.43 3.92 21.64
N GLN A 104 5.60 5.23 21.39
CA GLN A 104 6.41 6.09 22.26
C GLN A 104 5.56 6.86 23.28
N GLU A 105 4.47 7.47 22.81
CA GLU A 105 3.65 8.39 23.60
C GLU A 105 2.41 7.70 24.18
N GLU A 106 2.05 6.50 23.69
CA GLU A 106 0.88 5.73 24.13
C GLU A 106 -0.44 6.53 24.05
N ALA A 107 -0.47 7.54 23.18
CA ALA A 107 -1.60 8.43 22.92
C ALA A 107 -2.77 7.70 22.25
N LEU A 108 -2.46 6.71 21.42
CA LEU A 108 -3.43 5.81 20.81
C LEU A 108 -3.59 4.57 21.69
N GLU A 109 -4.70 4.47 22.43
CA GLU A 109 -4.91 3.44 23.47
C GLU A 109 -4.77 1.97 22.99
N HIS A 110 -4.98 1.70 21.70
CA HIS A 110 -4.88 0.34 21.19
C HIS A 110 -4.46 0.27 19.73
N ALA A 111 -3.82 -0.82 19.33
CA ALA A 111 -3.32 -1.03 17.96
C ALA A 111 -4.39 -0.86 16.85
N PHE A 112 -5.66 -1.07 17.19
CA PHE A 112 -6.80 -0.92 16.28
C PHE A 112 -7.31 0.53 16.12
N SER A 113 -6.76 1.52 16.83
CA SER A 113 -7.17 2.93 16.70
C SER A 113 -6.30 3.68 15.68
N VAL A 114 -5.09 3.17 15.39
CA VAL A 114 -4.15 3.80 14.46
C VAL A 114 -4.73 3.90 13.05
N THR A 115 -5.22 2.79 12.49
CA THR A 115 -5.79 2.76 11.12
C THR A 115 -7.05 3.63 10.98
N PRO A 116 -8.04 3.56 11.89
CA PRO A 116 -9.18 4.48 11.88
C PRO A 116 -8.78 5.96 11.95
N PHE A 117 -7.82 6.32 12.80
CA PHE A 117 -7.34 7.70 12.89
C PHE A 117 -6.66 8.15 11.60
N TYR A 118 -5.76 7.33 11.05
CA TYR A 118 -5.14 7.58 9.74
C TYR A 118 -6.17 7.76 8.62
N ARG A 119 -7.21 6.91 8.56
CA ARG A 119 -8.29 7.04 7.58
C ARG A 119 -9.07 8.35 7.75
N ALA A 120 -9.26 8.82 8.98
CA ALA A 120 -9.85 10.12 9.24
C ALA A 120 -8.97 11.27 8.71
N LEU A 121 -7.64 11.17 8.86
CA LEU A 121 -6.71 12.16 8.30
C LEU A 121 -6.71 12.18 6.76
N ILE A 122 -6.78 11.01 6.10
CA ILE A 122 -6.99 10.91 4.64
C ILE A 122 -8.30 11.59 4.23
N ALA A 123 -9.36 11.34 4.99
CA ALA A 123 -10.68 11.92 4.74
C ALA A 123 -10.66 13.45 4.89
N VAL A 124 -9.91 13.96 5.86
CA VAL A 124 -9.69 15.40 6.05
C VAL A 124 -8.89 16.01 4.90
N ASP A 125 -7.85 15.34 4.40
CA ASP A 125 -7.10 15.78 3.22
C ASP A 125 -8.02 16.00 2.02
N TYR A 126 -8.96 15.07 1.76
CA TYR A 126 -9.97 15.25 0.72
C TYR A 126 -10.81 16.53 0.93
N LEU A 127 -11.29 16.76 2.15
CA LEU A 127 -12.11 17.94 2.48
C LEU A 127 -11.35 19.28 2.39
N PHE A 128 -10.02 19.24 2.52
CA PHE A 128 -9.16 20.39 2.25
C PHE A 128 -9.04 20.64 0.75
N SER A 129 -8.67 19.61 -0.02
CA SER A 129 -8.52 19.76 -1.48
C SER A 129 -9.81 20.13 -2.22
N MET A 130 -10.98 19.81 -1.66
CA MET A 130 -12.27 20.23 -2.21
C MET A 130 -12.78 21.57 -1.66
N GLY A 131 -12.16 22.09 -0.60
CA GLY A 131 -12.54 23.37 0.02
C GLY A 131 -12.08 24.57 -0.78
N SER A 132 -12.80 25.69 -0.69
CA SER A 132 -12.36 26.97 -1.28
C SER A 132 -11.60 27.86 -0.30
N ASP A 133 -11.77 27.60 1.01
CA ASP A 133 -11.20 28.38 2.10
C ASP A 133 -10.36 27.44 2.99
N GLY A 134 -9.05 27.71 3.10
CA GLY A 134 -8.15 26.94 3.94
C GLY A 134 -6.92 26.41 3.18
N PRO A 135 -6.17 25.47 3.78
CA PRO A 135 -5.07 24.78 3.12
C PRO A 135 -5.60 23.84 2.03
N ASP A 136 -4.79 23.57 0.99
CA ASP A 136 -5.16 22.68 -0.11
C ASP A 136 -4.96 21.19 0.25
N SER A 137 -4.36 20.93 1.42
CA SER A 137 -3.90 19.63 1.86
C SER A 137 -3.81 19.51 3.38
N LEU A 138 -3.91 18.27 3.89
CA LEU A 138 -3.51 17.92 5.25
C LEU A 138 -2.07 18.36 5.61
N PHE A 139 -1.12 18.27 4.70
CA PHE A 139 0.31 18.57 4.94
C PHE A 139 0.63 20.07 4.93
N GLU A 140 -0.33 20.89 4.53
CA GLU A 140 -0.27 22.36 4.62
C GLU A 140 -1.12 22.90 5.78
N ALA A 141 -1.92 22.02 6.40
CA ALA A 141 -2.85 22.37 7.46
C ALA A 141 -2.16 22.46 8.82
N SER A 142 -2.60 23.39 9.66
CA SER A 142 -2.29 23.34 11.09
C SER A 142 -3.16 22.30 11.80
N VAL A 143 -2.73 21.86 12.98
CA VAL A 143 -3.53 20.96 13.83
C VAL A 143 -4.91 21.55 14.14
N ASN A 144 -5.00 22.87 14.30
CA ASN A 144 -6.27 23.56 14.51
C ASN A 144 -7.18 23.48 13.28
N ASP A 145 -6.62 23.58 12.07
CA ASP A 145 -7.40 23.42 10.84
C ASP A 145 -7.95 22.00 10.73
N ILE A 146 -7.13 20.99 11.07
CA ILE A 146 -7.53 19.58 11.10
C ILE A 146 -8.66 19.38 12.11
N ALA A 147 -8.49 19.86 13.34
CA ALA A 147 -9.51 19.77 14.39
C ALA A 147 -10.83 20.42 13.97
N ALA A 148 -10.77 21.60 13.34
CA ALA A 148 -11.95 22.30 12.83
C ALA A 148 -12.65 21.53 11.68
N ARG A 149 -11.93 20.68 10.96
CA ARG A 149 -12.47 19.90 9.84
C ARG A 149 -13.02 18.54 10.24
N LEU A 150 -12.53 17.93 11.33
CA LEU A 150 -12.98 16.62 11.82
C LEU A 150 -14.51 16.50 11.97
N PRO A 151 -15.24 17.47 12.57
CA PRO A 151 -16.70 17.39 12.67
C PRO A 151 -17.41 17.31 11.33
N SER A 152 -16.80 17.78 10.25
CA SER A 152 -17.38 17.73 8.91
C SER A 152 -17.40 16.32 8.31
N LEU A 153 -16.63 15.39 8.87
CA LEU A 153 -16.67 13.96 8.52
C LEU A 153 -17.98 13.30 8.97
N LEU A 154 -18.67 13.88 9.97
CA LEU A 154 -19.93 13.35 10.47
C LEU A 154 -21.08 13.67 9.51
N PRO A 155 -22.03 12.74 9.40
CA PRO A 155 -23.18 12.96 8.57
C PRO A 155 -24.10 14.07 9.10
N SER A 156 -24.49 15.05 8.26
CA SER A 156 -25.51 16.04 8.63
C SER A 156 -26.92 15.42 8.56
N ARG A 157 -27.91 16.00 9.25
CA ARG A 157 -29.27 15.42 9.33
C ARG A 157 -30.01 15.33 7.98
N ASP A 158 -29.63 16.11 6.97
CA ASP A 158 -30.31 16.19 5.67
C ASP A 158 -29.49 15.69 4.47
N ARG A 159 -28.17 15.54 4.63
CA ARG A 159 -27.25 14.84 3.71
C ARG A 159 -26.03 14.39 4.50
N ARG A 160 -25.30 13.44 3.93
CA ARG A 160 -24.13 12.75 4.46
C ARG A 160 -24.48 11.41 5.06
N LEU A 161 -23.86 10.44 4.44
CA LEU A 161 -23.97 9.03 4.71
C LEU A 161 -22.89 8.73 5.75
N GLY A 162 -23.20 7.93 6.78
CA GLY A 162 -22.22 7.47 7.77
C GLY A 162 -21.26 6.42 7.19
N LEU A 163 -20.63 6.71 6.04
CA LEU A 163 -20.13 5.73 5.07
C LEU A 163 -18.96 4.86 5.51
N LEU A 164 -18.33 5.18 6.64
CA LEU A 164 -17.13 4.48 7.13
C LEU A 164 -17.14 4.31 8.65
N ASP A 165 -18.33 4.20 9.24
CA ASP A 165 -18.52 4.03 10.69
C ASP A 165 -17.92 5.16 11.54
N TYR A 166 -17.88 6.39 11.00
CA TYR A 166 -17.63 7.58 11.82
C TYR A 166 -18.87 7.87 12.68
N ASP A 167 -18.64 8.08 13.97
CA ASP A 167 -19.65 8.45 14.94
C ASP A 167 -19.13 9.58 15.84
N ASP A 168 -20.06 10.25 16.53
CA ASP A 168 -19.75 11.41 17.38
C ASP A 168 -18.71 11.06 18.47
N GLY A 169 -18.71 9.81 18.97
CA GLY A 169 -17.77 9.36 19.99
C GLY A 169 -16.34 9.23 19.47
N LYS A 170 -16.16 8.66 18.27
CA LYS A 170 -14.86 8.58 17.60
C LYS A 170 -14.30 9.96 17.27
N ILE A 171 -15.14 10.87 16.77
CA ILE A 171 -14.70 12.24 16.48
C ILE A 171 -14.27 12.96 17.75
N SER A 172 -15.05 12.87 18.82
CA SER A 172 -14.66 13.45 20.12
C SER A 172 -13.36 12.86 20.67
N THR A 173 -13.11 11.56 20.42
CA THR A 173 -11.83 10.91 20.76
C THR A 173 -10.67 11.52 19.97
N TYR A 174 -10.86 11.75 18.67
CA TYR A 174 -9.82 12.38 17.84
C TYR A 174 -9.60 13.84 18.20
N GLU A 175 -10.65 14.62 18.50
CA GLU A 175 -10.51 16.00 19.00
C GLU A 175 -9.69 16.04 20.29
N THR A 176 -9.99 15.13 21.24
CA THR A 176 -9.20 15.00 22.48
C THR A 176 -7.74 14.66 22.19
N LEU A 177 -7.49 13.72 21.26
CA LEU A 177 -6.14 13.36 20.83
C LEU A 177 -5.38 14.56 20.24
N LEU A 178 -6.05 15.39 19.42
CA LEU A 178 -5.47 16.61 18.85
C LEU A 178 -5.20 17.68 19.91
N ASP A 179 -6.07 17.81 20.90
CA ASP A 179 -5.91 18.77 22.00
C ASP A 179 -4.75 18.39 22.93
N GLU A 180 -4.61 17.10 23.25
CA GLU A 180 -3.57 16.60 24.17
C GLU A 180 -2.21 16.39 23.50
N TYR A 181 -2.19 15.91 22.25
CA TYR A 181 -0.98 15.51 21.52
C TYR A 181 -0.77 16.32 20.23
N GLY A 182 -1.35 17.52 20.17
CA GLY A 182 -1.26 18.39 18.99
C GLY A 182 0.16 18.76 18.60
N ASP A 183 1.05 18.99 19.56
CA ASP A 183 2.47 19.28 19.29
C ASP A 183 3.18 18.09 18.63
N SER A 184 2.88 16.87 19.08
CA SER A 184 3.42 15.64 18.47
C SER A 184 2.90 15.45 17.05
N LEU A 185 1.60 15.63 16.82
CA LEU A 185 1.04 15.53 15.48
C LEU A 185 1.59 16.61 14.55
N LYS A 186 1.75 17.84 15.05
CA LYS A 186 2.38 18.92 14.29
C LYS A 186 3.79 18.53 13.84
N ALA A 187 4.61 18.01 14.75
CA ALA A 187 5.96 17.56 14.41
C ALA A 187 5.96 16.42 13.39
N ILE A 188 5.00 15.49 13.48
CA ILE A 188 4.81 14.42 12.49
C ILE A 188 4.46 15.01 11.10
N ILE A 189 3.53 15.96 11.04
CA ILE A 189 3.13 16.60 9.79
C ILE A 189 4.30 17.38 9.19
N GLU A 190 5.04 18.15 9.99
CA GLU A 190 6.23 18.88 9.56
C GLU A 190 7.28 17.94 8.95
N GLU A 191 7.53 16.77 9.56
CA GLU A 191 8.41 15.73 9.02
C GLU A 191 7.88 15.15 7.71
N CYS A 192 6.57 14.93 7.59
CA CYS A 192 5.96 14.41 6.35
C CYS A 192 5.94 15.45 5.21
N THR A 193 6.04 16.73 5.53
CA THR A 193 6.14 17.83 4.56
C THR A 193 7.59 18.09 4.14
N ASP A 194 8.56 17.75 4.99
CA ASP A 194 9.97 17.88 4.68
C ASP A 194 10.40 16.93 3.55
N GLY A 195 10.89 17.51 2.46
CA GLY A 195 11.24 16.77 1.25
C GLY A 195 12.37 15.76 1.48
N ASP A 196 13.33 16.10 2.34
CA ASP A 196 14.48 15.27 2.64
C ASP A 196 14.08 14.08 3.53
N SER A 197 13.20 14.30 4.51
CA SER A 197 12.62 13.23 5.34
C SER A 197 11.79 12.25 4.51
N VAL A 198 10.93 12.74 3.60
CA VAL A 198 10.15 11.89 2.69
C VAL A 198 11.07 11.13 1.73
N ARG A 199 12.14 11.76 1.28
CA ARG A 199 13.15 11.16 0.42
C ARG A 199 13.90 10.02 1.11
N GLN A 200 14.36 10.25 2.34
CA GLN A 200 14.98 9.21 3.17
C GLN A 200 14.00 8.06 3.41
N PHE A 201 12.74 8.37 3.69
CA PHE A 201 11.71 7.33 3.84
C PHE A 201 11.53 6.51 2.55
N ALA A 202 11.55 7.15 1.37
CA ALA A 202 11.49 6.44 0.09
C ALA A 202 12.68 5.49 -0.11
N GLU A 203 13.88 5.86 0.37
CA GLU A 203 15.05 4.97 0.38
C GLU A 203 14.81 3.70 1.20
N HIS A 204 14.28 3.85 2.42
CA HIS A 204 13.87 2.70 3.23
C HIS A 204 12.79 1.85 2.55
N VAL A 205 11.77 2.48 1.95
CA VAL A 205 10.69 1.76 1.24
C VAL A 205 11.25 1.00 0.04
N PHE A 206 12.18 1.59 -0.71
CA PHE A 206 12.82 0.92 -1.85
C PHE A 206 13.61 -0.30 -1.41
N VAL A 207 14.52 -0.15 -0.43
CA VAL A 207 15.33 -1.26 0.07
C VAL A 207 14.45 -2.35 0.66
N HIS A 208 13.41 -1.99 1.41
CA HIS A 208 12.46 -2.94 1.97
C HIS A 208 11.71 -3.70 0.87
N SER A 209 11.28 -3.00 -0.19
CA SER A 209 10.62 -3.60 -1.35
C SER A 209 11.56 -4.51 -2.13
N LEU A 210 12.83 -4.10 -2.32
CA LEU A 210 13.86 -4.88 -2.98
C LEU A 210 14.18 -6.15 -2.21
N LYS A 211 14.29 -6.08 -0.88
CA LYS A 211 14.44 -7.25 -0.01
C LYS A 211 13.31 -8.26 -0.23
N HIS A 212 12.06 -7.79 -0.29
CA HIS A 212 10.91 -8.65 -0.58
C HIS A 212 10.99 -9.25 -1.99
N GLY A 213 11.34 -8.43 -2.99
CA GLY A 213 11.55 -8.87 -4.36
C GLY A 213 12.64 -9.94 -4.47
N LEU A 214 13.80 -9.76 -3.83
CA LEU A 214 14.91 -10.73 -3.81
C LEU A 214 14.47 -12.05 -3.20
N ALA A 215 13.77 -12.00 -2.06
CA ALA A 215 13.34 -13.22 -1.39
C ALA A 215 12.24 -13.97 -2.15
N SER A 216 11.30 -13.26 -2.79
CA SER A 216 10.29 -13.88 -3.67
C SER A 216 10.92 -14.46 -4.93
N TRP A 217 11.84 -13.70 -5.57
CA TRP A 217 12.59 -14.17 -6.73
C TRP A 217 13.38 -15.44 -6.41
N ALA A 218 14.11 -15.47 -5.29
CA ALA A 218 14.85 -16.64 -4.86
C ALA A 218 13.94 -17.86 -4.63
N ALA A 219 12.76 -17.64 -4.03
CA ALA A 219 11.76 -18.70 -3.83
C ALA A 219 11.26 -19.28 -5.16
N GLU A 220 10.89 -18.43 -6.13
CA GLU A 220 10.44 -18.84 -7.46
C GLU A 220 11.52 -19.51 -8.29
N TYR A 221 12.77 -19.06 -8.14
CA TYR A 221 13.90 -19.59 -8.89
C TYR A 221 14.34 -20.97 -8.36
N SER A 222 14.18 -21.23 -7.06
CA SER A 222 14.52 -22.51 -6.45
C SER A 222 13.60 -23.65 -6.91
N ALA A 223 14.17 -24.82 -7.22
CA ALA A 223 13.40 -26.00 -7.64
C ALA A 223 12.44 -26.53 -6.56
N GLY A 224 12.68 -26.20 -5.30
CA GLY A 224 11.89 -26.61 -4.14
C GLY A 224 10.74 -25.68 -3.78
N GLY A 225 10.67 -24.47 -4.34
CA GLY A 225 9.69 -23.45 -3.91
C GLY A 225 9.86 -23.06 -2.44
N GLY A 226 11.10 -22.95 -1.97
CA GLY A 226 11.42 -22.75 -0.56
C GLY A 226 10.99 -21.39 0.00
N ASP A 227 10.58 -21.36 1.26
CA ASP A 227 10.29 -20.12 1.99
C ASP A 227 11.57 -19.52 2.59
N PHE A 228 11.94 -18.32 2.15
CA PHE A 228 13.05 -17.53 2.69
C PHE A 228 12.57 -16.53 3.76
N GLU A 229 13.26 -16.47 4.89
CA GLU A 229 13.22 -15.28 5.75
C GLU A 229 14.20 -14.23 5.20
N ALA A 230 13.95 -12.94 5.45
CA ALA A 230 14.75 -11.85 4.88
C ALA A 230 14.86 -10.65 5.82
N TRP A 231 16.06 -10.11 5.93
CA TRP A 231 16.40 -8.93 6.72
C TRP A 231 17.24 -7.93 5.90
N TYR A 232 17.34 -6.71 6.41
CA TYR A 232 18.24 -5.68 5.90
C TYR A 232 18.68 -4.80 7.07
N ASP A 233 19.84 -4.15 6.97
CA ASP A 233 20.21 -3.13 7.94
C ASP A 233 19.24 -1.95 7.82
N VAL A 234 18.41 -1.72 8.84
CA VAL A 234 17.44 -0.62 8.87
C VAL A 234 18.10 0.73 9.19
N ASN A 235 19.32 0.72 9.75
CA ASN A 235 20.03 1.91 10.22
C ASN A 235 21.10 2.39 9.22
N PHE A 236 21.18 1.78 8.03
CA PHE A 236 22.17 2.09 7.00
C PHE A 236 22.28 3.59 6.64
N VAL A 237 21.17 4.32 6.77
CA VAL A 237 21.14 5.77 6.54
C VAL A 237 21.85 6.52 7.67
N GLU A 238 21.69 6.09 8.93
CA GLU A 238 22.32 6.71 10.10
C GLU A 238 23.83 6.42 10.15
N THR A 239 24.24 5.24 9.68
CA THR A 239 25.64 4.82 9.65
C THR A 239 26.44 5.43 8.50
N ASN A 240 25.79 6.17 7.58
CA ASN A 240 26.38 6.68 6.34
C ASN A 240 27.14 5.61 5.55
N GLY A 241 26.59 4.39 5.51
CA GLY A 241 27.16 3.30 4.71
C GLY A 241 27.13 3.63 3.22
N GLU A 242 28.18 3.21 2.50
CA GLU A 242 28.22 3.24 1.03
C GLU A 242 27.35 2.12 0.43
N THR A 243 27.17 1.03 1.17
CA THR A 243 26.35 -0.12 0.80
C THR A 243 25.25 -0.39 1.82
N VAL A 244 24.17 -1.03 1.36
CA VAL A 244 23.09 -1.56 2.19
C VAL A 244 23.10 -3.07 2.07
N GLU A 245 23.28 -3.76 3.20
CA GLU A 245 23.28 -5.22 3.22
C GLU A 245 21.84 -5.76 3.31
N ILE A 246 21.50 -6.65 2.37
CA ILE A 246 20.26 -7.43 2.41
C ILE A 246 20.64 -8.91 2.59
N GLY A 247 20.09 -9.55 3.62
CA GLY A 247 20.25 -10.98 3.85
C GLY A 247 18.95 -11.74 3.59
N ILE A 248 19.00 -12.81 2.80
CA ILE A 248 17.94 -13.82 2.70
C ILE A 248 18.45 -15.17 3.18
N TYR A 249 17.64 -15.93 3.91
CA TYR A 249 18.08 -17.18 4.50
C TYR A 249 16.97 -18.22 4.58
N ASP A 250 17.38 -19.48 4.59
CA ASP A 250 16.45 -20.60 4.71
C ASP A 250 15.73 -20.52 6.08
N SER A 251 14.40 -20.59 6.06
CA SER A 251 13.56 -20.58 7.28
C SER A 251 13.77 -21.81 8.18
N ILE A 252 14.43 -22.86 7.69
CA ILE A 252 14.71 -24.10 8.41
C ILE A 252 16.09 -24.01 9.08
N GLN A 253 16.15 -24.27 10.40
CA GLN A 253 17.40 -24.34 11.17
C GLN A 253 18.42 -25.30 10.54
N GLY A 254 19.66 -24.86 10.40
CA GLY A 254 20.75 -25.59 9.76
C GLY A 254 20.76 -25.53 8.23
N GLY A 255 19.75 -24.91 7.61
CA GLY A 255 19.60 -24.76 6.16
C GLY A 255 19.07 -26.02 5.47
N ALA A 256 18.23 -25.82 4.46
CA ALA A 256 17.71 -26.88 3.59
C ALA A 256 18.55 -27.04 2.31
N GLY A 257 19.56 -26.19 2.09
CA GLY A 257 20.37 -26.20 0.88
C GLY A 257 19.84 -25.28 -0.23
N VAL A 258 18.72 -24.59 0.00
CA VAL A 258 18.04 -23.78 -1.01
C VAL A 258 18.81 -22.50 -1.28
N SER A 259 19.31 -21.85 -0.22
CA SER A 259 20.23 -20.71 -0.34
C SER A 259 21.47 -21.04 -1.19
N ARG A 260 22.03 -22.25 -1.06
CA ARG A 260 23.18 -22.67 -1.86
C ARG A 260 22.84 -22.86 -3.34
N GLU A 261 21.70 -23.51 -3.62
CA GLU A 261 21.19 -23.68 -4.99
C GLU A 261 21.02 -22.32 -5.67
N VAL A 262 20.32 -21.39 -5.01
CA VAL A 262 20.11 -20.04 -5.53
C VAL A 262 21.44 -19.30 -5.74
N PHE A 263 22.45 -19.50 -4.88
CA PHE A 263 23.78 -18.92 -5.09
C PHE A 263 24.50 -19.48 -6.31
N ASP A 264 24.51 -20.80 -6.46
CA ASP A 264 25.20 -21.46 -7.57
C ASP A 264 24.58 -20.99 -8.90
N ASP A 265 23.25 -20.83 -8.94
CA ASP A 265 22.54 -20.29 -10.11
C ASP A 265 22.76 -18.78 -10.31
N LEU A 266 22.81 -17.98 -9.23
CA LEU A 266 23.09 -16.54 -9.28
C LEU A 266 24.44 -16.26 -9.98
N ARG A 267 25.41 -17.17 -9.85
CA ARG A 267 26.72 -17.06 -10.51
C ARG A 267 26.68 -17.34 -12.01
N GLU A 268 25.67 -18.06 -12.47
CA GLU A 268 25.47 -18.40 -13.89
C GLU A 268 24.53 -17.42 -14.60
N LEU A 269 23.66 -16.74 -13.84
CA LEU A 269 22.72 -15.75 -14.35
C LEU A 269 23.41 -14.49 -14.88
N SER A 270 22.89 -13.99 -16.01
CA SER A 270 23.24 -12.64 -16.46
C SER A 270 22.53 -11.57 -15.63
N ASP A 271 23.15 -10.39 -15.56
CA ASP A 271 22.59 -9.20 -14.89
C ASP A 271 21.16 -8.87 -15.35
N THR A 272 20.92 -8.99 -16.66
CA THR A 272 19.63 -8.70 -17.27
C THR A 272 18.58 -9.72 -16.85
N GLU A 273 18.95 -10.99 -16.70
CA GLU A 273 18.03 -12.03 -16.23
C GLU A 273 17.63 -11.82 -14.77
N LEU A 274 18.58 -11.46 -13.90
CA LEU A 274 18.29 -11.13 -12.50
C LEU A 274 17.40 -9.89 -12.39
N LEU A 275 17.74 -8.80 -13.09
CA LEU A 275 16.91 -7.59 -13.12
C LEU A 275 15.50 -7.88 -13.63
N SER A 276 15.36 -8.67 -14.70
CA SER A 276 14.06 -9.07 -15.22
C SER A 276 13.29 -9.94 -14.23
N GLY A 277 13.98 -10.85 -13.52
CA GLY A 277 13.41 -11.68 -12.47
C GLY A 277 12.86 -10.85 -11.31
N LEU A 278 13.65 -9.89 -10.81
CA LEU A 278 13.24 -8.96 -9.74
C LEU A 278 12.11 -8.05 -10.18
N ALA A 279 12.16 -7.55 -11.42
CA ALA A 279 11.12 -6.67 -11.95
C ALA A 279 9.76 -7.38 -12.09
N LYS A 280 9.77 -8.69 -12.38
CA LYS A 280 8.54 -9.51 -12.35
C LYS A 280 7.94 -9.59 -10.94
N GLN A 281 8.73 -9.59 -9.87
CA GLN A 281 8.20 -9.60 -8.49
C GLN A 281 7.47 -8.30 -8.13
N ALA A 282 7.79 -7.20 -8.81
CA ALA A 282 7.09 -5.93 -8.67
C ALA A 282 5.81 -5.86 -9.54
N SER A 283 5.62 -6.81 -10.46
CA SER A 283 4.39 -6.92 -11.27
C SER A 283 3.20 -7.26 -10.37
N CYS A 284 2.06 -6.62 -10.62
CA CYS A 284 0.84 -6.86 -9.87
C CYS A 284 -0.32 -7.01 -10.85
N HIS A 285 -0.76 -8.25 -11.07
CA HIS A 285 -1.86 -8.60 -11.96
C HIS A 285 -3.19 -8.08 -11.42
N ILE A 286 -3.37 -8.06 -10.09
CA ILE A 286 -4.53 -7.41 -9.46
C ILE A 286 -4.56 -5.91 -9.78
N GLY A 287 -3.45 -5.21 -9.56
CA GLY A 287 -3.34 -3.78 -9.78
C GLY A 287 -3.49 -3.39 -11.26
N ALA A 288 -2.94 -4.22 -12.17
CA ALA A 288 -3.08 -4.05 -13.61
C ALA A 288 -4.54 -4.24 -14.04
N THR A 289 -5.20 -5.30 -13.54
CA THR A 289 -6.64 -5.56 -13.76
C THR A 289 -7.49 -4.37 -13.33
N GLU A 290 -7.18 -3.78 -12.17
CA GLU A 290 -7.87 -2.60 -11.65
C GLU A 290 -7.68 -1.37 -12.54
N GLU A 291 -6.50 -1.16 -13.12
CA GLU A 291 -6.24 0.02 -13.96
C GLU A 291 -6.92 -0.16 -15.30
N THR A 292 -6.79 -1.35 -15.91
CA THR A 292 -7.50 -1.69 -17.15
C THR A 292 -9.01 -1.55 -16.98
N LEU A 293 -9.57 -1.98 -15.84
CA LEU A 293 -11.01 -1.83 -15.57
C LEU A 293 -11.44 -0.35 -15.51
N VAL A 294 -10.69 0.48 -14.80
CA VAL A 294 -10.98 1.92 -14.69
C VAL A 294 -10.88 2.57 -16.07
N SER A 295 -9.80 2.30 -16.82
CA SER A 295 -9.61 2.82 -18.18
C SER A 295 -10.75 2.42 -19.12
N LEU A 296 -11.20 1.16 -19.08
CA LEU A 296 -12.35 0.70 -19.88
C LEU A 296 -13.65 1.42 -19.52
N LEU A 297 -13.92 1.60 -18.22
CA LEU A 297 -15.14 2.24 -17.75
C LEU A 297 -15.16 3.76 -17.98
N GLU A 298 -13.99 4.37 -18.10
CA GLU A 298 -13.79 5.78 -18.42
C GLU A 298 -13.90 6.03 -19.93
N GLU A 299 -13.27 5.20 -20.75
CA GLU A 299 -13.25 5.35 -22.21
C GLU A 299 -14.61 5.03 -22.83
N TYR A 300 -15.31 4.02 -22.30
CA TYR A 300 -16.56 3.54 -22.87
C TYR A 300 -17.76 3.78 -21.94
N SER A 301 -18.91 4.06 -22.56
CA SER A 301 -20.18 4.16 -21.82
C SER A 301 -20.50 2.85 -21.08
N GLY A 302 -21.11 2.94 -19.90
CA GLY A 302 -21.52 1.75 -19.14
C GLY A 302 -22.51 0.84 -19.89
N GLU A 303 -23.28 1.35 -20.85
CA GLU A 303 -24.10 0.51 -21.73
C GLU A 303 -23.23 -0.36 -22.64
N TYR A 304 -22.21 0.24 -23.24
CA TYR A 304 -21.26 -0.48 -24.09
C TYR A 304 -20.45 -1.50 -23.30
N VAL A 305 -19.96 -1.14 -22.10
CA VAL A 305 -19.25 -2.09 -21.22
C VAL A 305 -20.15 -3.25 -20.81
N PHE A 306 -21.45 -3.00 -20.58
CA PHE A 306 -22.41 -4.07 -20.35
C PHE A 306 -22.56 -4.99 -21.56
N ASP A 307 -22.79 -4.45 -22.75
CA ASP A 307 -22.94 -5.27 -23.96
C ASP A 307 -21.64 -6.05 -24.27
N LEU A 308 -20.48 -5.44 -24.00
CA LEU A 308 -19.17 -6.08 -24.08
C LEU A 308 -19.08 -7.27 -23.11
N ALA A 309 -19.42 -7.08 -21.83
CA ALA A 309 -19.47 -8.12 -20.80
C ALA A 309 -20.37 -9.31 -21.18
N GLN A 310 -21.45 -9.07 -21.92
CA GLN A 310 -22.39 -10.10 -22.39
C GLN A 310 -21.95 -10.81 -23.68
N THR A 311 -20.84 -10.38 -24.30
CA THR A 311 -20.38 -10.95 -25.56
C THR A 311 -19.87 -12.38 -25.35
N SER A 312 -20.19 -13.28 -26.28
CA SER A 312 -19.80 -14.70 -26.20
C SER A 312 -18.28 -14.91 -26.20
N GLU A 313 -17.51 -13.92 -26.64
CA GLU A 313 -16.04 -13.89 -26.61
C GLU A 313 -15.50 -13.92 -25.18
N ILE A 314 -16.11 -13.18 -24.25
CA ILE A 314 -15.73 -13.21 -22.83
C ILE A 314 -16.07 -14.55 -22.21
N ALA A 315 -17.26 -15.09 -22.53
CA ALA A 315 -17.70 -16.41 -22.06
C ALA A 315 -16.84 -17.55 -22.63
N SER A 316 -16.22 -17.36 -23.81
CA SER A 316 -15.33 -18.33 -24.44
C SER A 316 -13.84 -18.06 -24.20
N GLY A 317 -13.51 -17.02 -23.41
CA GLY A 317 -12.12 -16.66 -23.10
C GLY A 317 -11.31 -16.16 -24.29
N ARG A 318 -11.95 -15.67 -25.36
CA ARG A 318 -11.28 -15.06 -26.51
C ARG A 318 -10.79 -13.65 -26.19
N ASP A 319 -9.83 -13.17 -26.97
CA ASP A 319 -9.33 -11.80 -26.84
C ASP A 319 -10.38 -10.81 -27.32
N VAL A 320 -10.63 -9.82 -26.48
CA VAL A 320 -11.45 -8.64 -26.78
C VAL A 320 -10.47 -7.50 -27.05
N SER A 321 -10.56 -6.87 -28.23
CA SER A 321 -9.62 -5.82 -28.66
C SER A 321 -9.53 -4.67 -27.66
N GLU A 322 -10.68 -4.22 -27.19
CA GLU A 322 -10.86 -3.10 -26.27
C GLU A 322 -10.15 -3.37 -24.93
N PHE A 323 -10.14 -4.62 -24.45
CA PHE A 323 -9.44 -4.99 -23.23
C PHE A 323 -7.93 -4.97 -23.40
N ASN A 324 -7.44 -5.46 -24.54
CA ASN A 324 -6.02 -5.41 -24.83
C ASN A 324 -5.59 -3.96 -25.03
N ASP A 325 -6.35 -3.13 -25.75
CA ASP A 325 -6.03 -1.72 -25.96
C ASP A 325 -5.95 -0.95 -24.64
N ALA A 326 -6.91 -1.16 -23.73
CA ALA A 326 -6.89 -0.60 -22.38
C ALA A 326 -5.77 -1.18 -21.48
N PHE A 327 -5.27 -2.39 -21.76
CA PHE A 327 -4.12 -2.96 -21.08
C PHE A 327 -2.78 -2.43 -21.64
N GLN A 328 -2.68 -2.23 -22.95
CA GLN A 328 -1.49 -1.68 -23.58
C GLN A 328 -1.30 -0.19 -23.28
N SER A 329 -2.36 0.53 -22.90
CA SER A 329 -2.28 1.93 -22.46
C SER A 329 -1.79 2.10 -21.02
N LEU A 330 -1.59 0.99 -20.28
CA LEU A 330 -1.10 1.06 -18.91
C LEU A 330 0.32 1.64 -18.85
N GLY A 331 0.55 2.49 -17.85
CA GLY A 331 1.85 3.13 -17.65
C GLY A 331 2.95 2.19 -17.13
N ALA A 332 4.13 2.77 -16.89
CA ALA A 332 5.34 2.06 -16.46
C ALA A 332 5.17 1.23 -15.16
N ASP A 333 4.15 1.52 -14.35
CA ASP A 333 3.82 0.75 -13.13
C ASP A 333 3.43 -0.71 -13.40
N PHE A 334 3.11 -1.03 -14.65
CA PHE A 334 2.62 -2.35 -15.08
C PHE A 334 3.40 -2.91 -16.27
N SER A 335 4.60 -2.37 -16.56
CA SER A 335 5.41 -2.76 -17.72
C SER A 335 5.80 -4.24 -17.77
N TYR A 336 5.81 -4.91 -16.62
CA TYR A 336 6.11 -6.34 -16.48
C TYR A 336 4.87 -7.24 -16.31
N ALA A 337 3.67 -6.64 -16.24
CA ALA A 337 2.43 -7.40 -16.22
C ALA A 337 2.17 -8.05 -17.58
N ARG A 338 1.55 -9.23 -17.57
CA ARG A 338 1.17 -9.95 -18.79
C ARG A 338 -0.34 -9.94 -18.95
N TYR A 339 -0.78 -9.65 -20.17
CA TYR A 339 -2.20 -9.61 -20.49
C TYR A 339 -2.89 -10.96 -20.23
N ASP A 340 -2.22 -12.08 -20.51
CA ASP A 340 -2.77 -13.43 -20.29
C ASP A 340 -3.13 -13.70 -18.82
N ASP A 341 -2.41 -13.10 -17.87
CA ASP A 341 -2.67 -13.24 -16.44
C ASP A 341 -3.75 -12.25 -15.95
N VAL A 342 -3.84 -11.07 -16.59
CA VAL A 342 -4.80 -10.01 -16.27
C VAL A 342 -6.20 -10.31 -16.82
N LYS A 343 -6.28 -10.80 -18.05
CA LYS A 343 -7.51 -11.11 -18.77
C LYS A 343 -8.52 -11.95 -17.97
N PRO A 344 -8.18 -13.10 -17.35
CA PRO A 344 -9.13 -13.88 -16.59
C PRO A 344 -9.66 -13.15 -15.34
N LEU A 345 -8.83 -12.31 -14.70
CA LEU A 345 -9.23 -11.51 -13.55
C LEU A 345 -10.18 -10.38 -13.98
N LEU A 346 -9.86 -9.73 -15.10
CA LEU A 346 -10.69 -8.69 -15.71
C LEU A 346 -12.07 -9.24 -16.10
N HIS A 347 -12.13 -10.40 -16.75
CA HIS A 347 -13.40 -11.05 -17.12
C HIS A 347 -14.28 -11.31 -15.89
N ARG A 348 -13.71 -11.83 -14.80
CA ARG A 348 -14.47 -12.08 -13.55
C ARG A 348 -14.99 -10.78 -12.94
N ARG A 349 -14.20 -9.71 -12.96
CA ARG A 349 -14.59 -8.40 -12.40
C ARG A 349 -15.66 -7.74 -13.26
N LEU A 350 -15.53 -7.77 -14.58
CA LEU A 350 -16.52 -7.28 -15.54
C LEU A 350 -17.87 -7.99 -15.39
N ASN A 351 -17.88 -9.32 -15.29
CA ASN A 351 -19.13 -10.07 -15.07
C ASN A 351 -19.87 -9.66 -13.79
N ARG A 352 -19.16 -9.18 -12.77
CA ARG A 352 -19.74 -8.68 -11.53
C ARG A 352 -20.27 -7.25 -11.68
N ILE A 353 -19.45 -6.34 -12.21
CA ILE A 353 -19.84 -4.93 -12.32
C ILE A 353 -20.88 -4.68 -13.41
N ALA A 354 -20.93 -5.55 -14.42
CA ALA A 354 -21.89 -5.53 -15.52
C ALA A 354 -22.98 -6.60 -15.38
N GLU A 355 -23.32 -7.00 -14.15
CA GLU A 355 -24.44 -7.91 -13.89
C GLU A 355 -25.76 -7.34 -14.46
N THR A 356 -25.96 -6.03 -14.33
CA THR A 356 -27.07 -5.32 -14.98
C THR A 356 -26.60 -4.05 -15.69
N ARG A 357 -27.41 -3.57 -16.64
CA ARG A 357 -27.16 -2.30 -17.35
C ARG A 357 -27.08 -1.11 -16.40
N GLU A 358 -27.90 -1.10 -15.35
CA GLU A 358 -27.87 -0.03 -14.34
C GLU A 358 -26.58 -0.06 -13.52
N MET A 359 -26.07 -1.26 -13.18
CA MET A 359 -24.80 -1.40 -12.47
C MET A 359 -23.63 -0.93 -13.32
N ALA A 360 -23.56 -1.35 -14.58
CA ALA A 360 -22.49 -0.91 -15.48
C ALA A 360 -22.45 0.62 -15.64
N ARG A 361 -23.62 1.27 -15.78
CA ARG A 361 -23.72 2.74 -15.81
C ARG A 361 -23.26 3.39 -14.52
N PHE A 362 -23.64 2.82 -13.37
CA PHE A 362 -23.20 3.33 -12.07
C PHE A 362 -21.67 3.24 -11.95
N TYR A 363 -21.07 2.11 -12.33
CA TYR A 363 -19.62 1.93 -12.27
C TYR A 363 -18.84 2.80 -13.25
N SER A 364 -19.38 3.11 -14.43
CA SER A 364 -18.78 4.14 -15.30
C SER A 364 -18.71 5.50 -14.61
N VAL A 365 -19.77 5.91 -13.90
CA VAL A 365 -19.77 7.17 -13.14
C VAL A 365 -18.79 7.11 -11.96
N VAL A 366 -18.64 5.96 -11.32
CA VAL A 366 -17.65 5.76 -10.24
C VAL A 366 -16.22 5.85 -10.79
N ALA A 367 -15.93 5.23 -11.94
CA ALA A 367 -14.62 5.30 -12.60
C ALA A 367 -14.27 6.72 -13.05
N GLU A 368 -15.20 7.44 -13.68
CA GLU A 368 -15.03 8.85 -14.04
C GLU A 368 -14.74 9.72 -12.81
N THR A 369 -15.47 9.47 -11.71
CA THR A 369 -15.23 10.16 -10.43
C THR A 369 -13.86 9.80 -9.85
N TYR A 370 -13.42 8.55 -9.98
CA TYR A 370 -12.10 8.10 -9.54
C TYR A 370 -10.99 8.84 -10.27
N THR A 371 -11.03 8.92 -11.60
CA THR A 371 -10.00 9.64 -12.38
C THR A 371 -9.97 11.12 -12.01
N THR A 372 -11.14 11.77 -11.90
CA THR A 372 -11.25 13.18 -11.48
C THR A 372 -10.62 13.41 -10.10
N VAL A 373 -10.94 12.55 -9.13
CA VAL A 373 -10.42 12.66 -7.76
C VAL A 373 -8.92 12.37 -7.71
N LYS A 374 -8.42 11.41 -8.49
CA LYS A 374 -6.98 11.09 -8.61
C LYS A 374 -6.19 12.30 -9.09
N GLU A 375 -6.69 13.00 -10.10
CA GLU A 375 -6.06 14.23 -10.63
C GLU A 375 -6.08 15.36 -9.60
N GLN A 376 -7.22 15.57 -8.93
CA GLN A 376 -7.38 16.64 -7.95
C GLN A 376 -6.51 16.45 -6.69
N LEU A 377 -6.47 15.24 -6.15
CA LEU A 377 -5.73 14.96 -4.91
C LEU A 377 -4.23 14.70 -5.16
N ASN A 378 -3.85 14.44 -6.41
CA ASN A 378 -2.52 13.99 -6.80
C ASN A 378 -2.00 12.84 -5.92
N ARG A 379 -2.86 11.85 -5.64
CA ARG A 379 -2.55 10.60 -4.91
C ARG A 379 -3.53 9.51 -5.33
N THR A 380 -3.28 8.27 -4.92
CA THR A 380 -4.22 7.19 -5.21
C THR A 380 -5.50 7.38 -4.39
N PRO A 381 -6.69 7.55 -5.01
CA PRO A 381 -7.94 7.69 -4.28
C PRO A 381 -8.26 6.44 -3.47
N ARG A 382 -8.74 6.66 -2.25
CA ARG A 382 -9.24 5.65 -1.32
C ARG A 382 -10.77 5.60 -1.40
N PRO A 383 -11.41 4.54 -0.90
CA PRO A 383 -12.88 4.44 -0.90
C PRO A 383 -13.56 5.66 -0.26
N VAL A 384 -12.98 6.24 0.79
CA VAL A 384 -13.48 7.46 1.45
C VAL A 384 -13.56 8.66 0.52
N ASP A 385 -12.57 8.85 -0.34
CA ASP A 385 -12.50 10.01 -1.23
C ASP A 385 -13.62 9.93 -2.27
N LEU A 386 -13.86 8.75 -2.84
CA LEU A 386 -14.93 8.55 -3.83
C LEU A 386 -16.31 8.61 -3.21
N VAL A 387 -16.44 8.13 -1.98
CA VAL A 387 -17.66 8.25 -1.18
C VAL A 387 -18.09 9.71 -1.08
N PHE A 388 -17.18 10.59 -0.68
CA PHE A 388 -17.49 12.02 -0.55
C PHE A 388 -17.69 12.67 -1.91
N ALA A 389 -16.85 12.35 -2.90
CA ALA A 389 -17.00 12.88 -4.24
C ALA A 389 -18.34 12.54 -4.89
N LEU A 390 -18.81 11.30 -4.73
CA LEU A 390 -20.13 10.87 -5.23
C LEU A 390 -21.28 11.53 -4.47
N GLU A 391 -21.07 11.91 -3.22
CA GLU A 391 -22.07 12.64 -2.46
C GLU A 391 -22.24 14.09 -2.93
N ASP A 392 -21.13 14.76 -3.19
CA ASP A 392 -21.10 16.14 -3.70
C ASP A 392 -21.47 16.20 -5.20
N ARG A 393 -21.46 15.04 -5.88
CA ARG A 393 -21.79 14.92 -7.30
C ARG A 393 -23.27 15.20 -7.60
N THR A 394 -23.49 15.99 -8.65
CA THR A 394 -24.80 16.12 -9.28
C THR A 394 -25.01 15.02 -10.32
N PHE A 395 -25.91 14.07 -10.02
CA PHE A 395 -26.28 13.02 -10.98
C PHE A 395 -27.33 13.51 -11.99
N PHE A 396 -26.90 13.66 -13.25
CA PHE A 396 -27.79 14.02 -14.36
C PHE A 396 -28.63 12.84 -14.86
N ASP A 397 -28.06 11.62 -14.91
CA ASP A 397 -28.82 10.40 -15.21
C ASP A 397 -29.65 9.97 -13.98
N THR A 398 -30.97 9.95 -14.14
CA THR A 398 -31.91 9.58 -13.06
C THR A 398 -31.73 8.14 -12.62
N ARG A 399 -31.33 7.22 -13.52
CA ARG A 399 -31.14 5.79 -13.23
C ARG A 399 -29.90 5.57 -12.37
N VAL A 400 -28.82 6.28 -12.68
CA VAL A 400 -27.60 6.28 -11.85
C VAL A 400 -27.91 6.87 -10.49
N ARG A 401 -28.64 7.99 -10.44
CA ARG A 401 -29.06 8.62 -9.18
C ARG A 401 -29.91 7.69 -8.30
N GLU A 402 -30.82 6.94 -8.89
CA GLU A 402 -31.63 5.94 -8.19
C GLU A 402 -30.79 4.78 -7.67
N THR A 403 -29.82 4.32 -8.47
CA THR A 403 -28.88 3.26 -8.09
C THR A 403 -27.97 3.70 -6.93
N TYR A 404 -27.40 4.90 -7.02
CA TYR A 404 -26.66 5.52 -5.92
C TYR A 404 -27.52 5.62 -4.66
N ARG A 405 -28.74 6.17 -4.77
CA ARG A 405 -29.67 6.27 -3.63
C ARG A 405 -30.00 4.90 -3.04
N ARG A 406 -30.13 3.85 -3.85
CA ARG A 406 -30.37 2.49 -3.37
C ARG A 406 -29.21 1.99 -2.52
N PHE A 407 -27.96 2.13 -2.98
CA PHE A 407 -26.77 1.69 -2.23
C PHE A 407 -26.48 2.58 -1.01
N ALA A 408 -26.87 3.85 -1.09
CA ALA A 408 -26.73 4.83 -0.02
C ALA A 408 -27.84 4.72 1.07
N ASN A 409 -29.00 4.12 0.78
CA ASN A 409 -30.17 4.22 1.67
C ASN A 409 -30.15 3.22 2.85
N ARG A 410 -29.83 3.71 4.05
CA ARG A 410 -29.91 2.97 5.33
C ARG A 410 -31.33 2.82 5.93
N ARG A 411 -32.38 3.45 5.38
CA ARG A 411 -33.75 3.39 5.97
C ARG A 411 -34.53 2.12 5.62
N SER A 412 -33.98 1.21 4.80
CA SER A 412 -34.59 -0.10 4.59
C SER A 412 -34.43 -0.95 5.86
N GLN A 413 -35.46 -1.68 6.26
CA GLN A 413 -35.55 -2.36 7.57
C GLN A 413 -34.53 -3.51 7.78
N ARG A 414 -33.53 -3.68 6.91
CA ARG A 414 -32.34 -4.51 7.13
C ARG A 414 -31.22 -3.59 7.64
N ARG A 415 -31.05 -3.58 8.95
CA ARG A 415 -30.45 -2.47 9.72
C ARG A 415 -28.93 -2.29 9.60
N ASP A 416 -28.19 -3.08 8.82
CA ASP A 416 -26.73 -3.17 9.02
C ASP A 416 -25.78 -2.87 7.85
N LEU A 417 -26.19 -2.67 6.59
CA LEU A 417 -25.21 -2.53 5.50
C LEU A 417 -25.65 -1.49 4.45
N SER A 418 -25.06 -0.29 4.49
CA SER A 418 -24.96 0.49 3.25
C SER A 418 -23.93 -0.22 2.37
N GLU A 419 -24.35 -0.73 1.22
CA GLU A 419 -23.45 -1.42 0.28
C GLU A 419 -22.54 -0.43 -0.48
N LEU A 420 -22.74 0.88 -0.35
CA LEU A 420 -22.05 1.85 -1.20
C LEU A 420 -20.53 1.75 -1.08
N ALA A 421 -19.99 1.58 0.13
CA ALA A 421 -18.55 1.40 0.34
C ALA A 421 -18.03 0.12 -0.35
N GLU A 422 -18.71 -1.01 -0.16
CA GLU A 422 -18.37 -2.29 -0.79
C GLU A 422 -18.42 -2.20 -2.33
N ARG A 423 -19.42 -1.49 -2.88
CA ARG A 423 -19.53 -1.27 -4.33
C ARG A 423 -18.40 -0.40 -4.83
N ILE A 424 -18.09 0.70 -4.14
CA ILE A 424 -16.98 1.58 -4.48
C ILE A 424 -15.65 0.79 -4.47
N GLU A 425 -15.48 -0.12 -3.52
CA GLU A 425 -14.29 -0.99 -3.43
C GLU A 425 -14.10 -1.91 -4.64
N GLU A 426 -15.15 -2.18 -5.43
CA GLU A 426 -15.03 -2.94 -6.68
C GLU A 426 -14.31 -2.18 -7.79
N VAL A 427 -14.21 -0.84 -7.73
CA VAL A 427 -13.52 0.00 -8.72
C VAL A 427 -12.27 0.67 -8.15
N THR A 428 -12.18 0.89 -6.84
CA THR A 428 -10.97 1.45 -6.21
C THR A 428 -9.81 0.46 -6.23
N LYS A 429 -8.59 0.99 -6.13
CA LYS A 429 -7.36 0.20 -6.01
C LYS A 429 -7.30 -0.54 -4.69
N GLN A 430 -7.18 -1.87 -4.74
CA GLN A 430 -6.90 -2.69 -3.57
C GLN A 430 -5.39 -2.77 -3.32
N CYS A 431 -4.59 -2.86 -4.40
CA CYS A 431 -3.13 -2.86 -4.31
C CYS A 431 -2.57 -1.44 -4.55
N ILE A 432 -2.50 -0.65 -3.48
CA ILE A 432 -1.94 0.72 -3.53
C ILE A 432 -0.42 0.71 -3.36
N HIS A 433 0.06 -0.09 -2.40
CA HIS A 433 1.46 -0.18 -2.01
C HIS A 433 2.05 -1.51 -2.47
N ALA A 434 1.58 -2.60 -1.86
CA ALA A 434 1.83 -3.98 -2.25
C ALA A 434 0.64 -4.86 -1.85
N CYS A 435 0.50 -6.02 -2.49
CA CYS A 435 -0.48 -7.06 -2.14
C CYS A 435 0.15 -8.45 -2.29
N PRO A 436 -0.54 -9.53 -1.87
CA PRO A 436 0.01 -10.90 -1.94
C PRO A 436 0.34 -11.39 -3.35
N ASP A 437 -0.18 -10.73 -4.37
CA ASP A 437 0.11 -11.01 -5.79
C ASP A 437 1.43 -10.37 -6.26
N CYS A 438 2.05 -9.50 -5.46
CA CYS A 438 3.34 -8.88 -5.76
C CYS A 438 4.34 -9.02 -4.61
N LEU A 439 4.58 -7.95 -3.82
CA LEU A 439 5.65 -7.91 -2.82
C LEU A 439 5.25 -8.39 -1.43
N LYS A 440 3.95 -8.50 -1.12
CA LYS A 440 3.52 -8.93 0.21
C LYS A 440 3.68 -10.45 0.33
N ARG A 441 4.39 -10.90 1.37
CA ARG A 441 4.66 -12.32 1.63
C ARG A 441 4.02 -12.72 2.95
N ASP A 442 3.30 -13.85 2.96
CA ASP A 442 2.63 -14.38 4.17
C ASP A 442 3.63 -14.98 5.18
N SER A 443 4.80 -15.43 4.72
CA SER A 443 5.84 -16.10 5.53
C SER A 443 6.72 -15.15 6.35
N CYS A 444 6.43 -13.85 6.35
CA CYS A 444 7.12 -12.89 7.20
C CYS A 444 6.46 -12.83 8.59
N THR A 445 6.55 -13.95 9.32
CA THR A 445 5.96 -14.25 10.64
C THR A 445 6.21 -13.21 11.75
N HIS A 446 7.02 -12.18 11.50
CA HIS A 446 7.51 -11.24 12.51
C HIS A 446 7.45 -9.77 12.08
N GLN A 447 6.68 -9.43 11.05
CA GLN A 447 6.53 -8.05 10.65
C GLN A 447 5.61 -7.26 11.58
N TYR A 448 6.00 -6.01 11.91
CA TYR A 448 5.06 -5.08 12.53
C TYR A 448 3.88 -4.84 11.59
N ARG A 449 2.68 -4.63 12.14
CA ARG A 449 1.45 -4.40 11.35
C ARG A 449 1.58 -3.27 10.32
N TYR A 450 2.49 -2.32 10.52
CA TYR A 450 2.72 -1.21 9.59
C TYR A 450 3.80 -1.45 8.54
N GLN A 451 4.64 -2.48 8.67
CA GLN A 451 5.74 -2.74 7.71
C GLN A 451 5.21 -3.07 6.31
N GLU A 452 4.00 -3.62 6.20
CA GLU A 452 3.35 -3.81 4.90
C GLU A 452 3.11 -2.49 4.15
N GLN A 453 2.93 -1.38 4.86
CA GLN A 453 2.78 -0.03 4.28
C GLN A 453 4.15 0.59 3.91
N MET A 454 5.26 -0.09 4.25
CA MET A 454 6.62 0.26 3.84
C MET A 454 7.09 -0.51 2.61
N LEU A 455 6.18 -1.21 1.92
CA LEU A 455 6.42 -1.78 0.60
C LEU A 455 5.80 -0.85 -0.45
N ASP A 456 6.47 -0.61 -1.58
CA ASP A 456 5.83 0.05 -2.72
C ASP A 456 6.32 -0.55 -4.04
N ARG A 457 5.40 -1.28 -4.68
CA ARG A 457 5.68 -1.96 -5.95
C ARG A 457 6.01 -1.01 -7.08
N ARG A 458 5.43 0.20 -7.09
CA ARG A 458 5.63 1.18 -8.16
C ARG A 458 7.02 1.76 -8.05
N LEU A 459 7.46 2.05 -6.83
CA LEU A 459 8.82 2.51 -6.56
C LEU A 459 9.85 1.48 -7.05
N LEU A 460 9.66 0.20 -6.71
CA LEU A 460 10.54 -0.88 -7.16
C LEU A 460 10.48 -1.07 -8.69
N ALA A 461 9.29 -1.21 -9.27
CA ALA A 461 9.11 -1.45 -10.71
C ALA A 461 9.70 -0.33 -11.57
N ARG A 462 9.43 0.94 -11.23
CA ARG A 462 9.97 2.10 -11.95
C ARG A 462 11.49 2.18 -11.86
N SER A 463 12.05 1.91 -10.68
CA SER A 463 13.50 1.93 -10.48
C SER A 463 14.19 0.84 -11.30
N LEU A 464 13.67 -0.39 -11.27
CA LEU A 464 14.21 -1.50 -12.07
C LEU A 464 14.04 -1.25 -13.57
N ALA A 465 12.90 -0.71 -14.02
CA ALA A 465 12.69 -0.33 -15.42
C ALA A 465 13.68 0.76 -15.89
N SER A 466 14.09 1.66 -14.99
CA SER A 466 15.08 2.71 -15.28
C SER A 466 16.50 2.13 -15.49
N LEU A 467 16.79 0.96 -14.93
CA LEU A 467 18.06 0.23 -15.14
C LEU A 467 18.07 -0.57 -16.44
N ASP A 468 16.92 -1.09 -16.88
CA ASP A 468 16.76 -1.88 -18.11
C ASP A 468 16.77 -1.02 -19.40
N GLY A 469 17.19 0.25 -19.30
CA GLY A 469 17.30 1.18 -20.43
C GLY A 469 15.99 1.84 -20.86
N GLY A 470 14.92 1.73 -20.06
CA GLY A 470 13.60 2.30 -20.35
C GLY A 470 12.97 1.65 -21.59
N LYS A 471 12.13 0.64 -21.38
CA LYS A 471 11.23 0.18 -22.46
C LYS A 471 10.15 1.19 -22.75
#